data_AF-A0A1F7L0C7-F1
#
_entry.id   AF-A0A1F7L0C7-F1
#
_cell.length_a   1.000
_cell.length_b   1.000
_cell.length_c   1.000
_cell.angle_alpha   90.00
_cell.angle_beta   90.00
_cell.angle_gamma   90.00
#
_symmetry.space_group_name_H-M   'P 1'
#
loop_
_entity.id
_entity.type
_entity.pdbx_description
1 polymer ?
#
loop_
_entity_poly.entity_id
_entity_poly.type
_entity_poly.pdbx_seq_one_letter_code
_entity_poly.pdbx_strand_id
1 'polypeptide(L)'
;MPRSYTKMDIENLVKLGQKGDIDSYGKLFELLSDEIFRYCMIQLHSVPDSEDIVSETFKKAWSYIYKYKKDNFRAFLYAIARNLIYDYFDDKKKTNITNIDTFEKFDKHDGKSEILDKVTKDDECQKLHEAIAQLPQDYKEIVILRFIEDLPVQEVAVIIDKSPESVRVTQHRAIAKLKQILNNGR
;
A
#
# COMPACT_ATOMS: atom_id res chain seq x y z
N MET A 1 -21.36 -5.71 -12.47
CA MET A 1 -21.00 -6.78 -11.52
C MET A 1 -19.49 -6.96 -11.58
N PRO A 2 -18.72 -6.82 -10.49
CA PRO A 2 -17.32 -7.19 -10.55
C PRO A 2 -17.23 -8.71 -10.52
N ARG A 3 -16.63 -9.29 -11.57
CA ARG A 3 -16.23 -10.69 -11.58
C ARG A 3 -15.17 -10.83 -10.49
N SER A 4 -15.39 -11.66 -9.47
CA SER A 4 -14.32 -12.03 -8.54
C SER A 4 -13.33 -12.91 -9.31
N TYR A 5 -12.23 -12.33 -9.75
CA TYR A 5 -11.16 -13.06 -10.41
C TYR A 5 -10.35 -13.82 -9.36
N THR A 6 -10.06 -15.07 -9.68
CA THR A 6 -9.28 -15.97 -8.83
C THR A 6 -7.78 -15.73 -9.02
N LYS A 7 -6.96 -16.22 -8.09
CA LYS A 7 -5.50 -16.25 -8.25
C LYS A 7 -5.06 -16.87 -9.59
N MET A 8 -5.79 -17.90 -10.04
CA MET A 8 -5.57 -18.58 -11.32
C MET A 8 -5.78 -17.65 -12.52
N ASP A 9 -6.71 -16.72 -12.43
CA ASP A 9 -6.99 -15.75 -13.49
C ASP A 9 -5.86 -14.72 -13.61
N ILE A 10 -5.33 -14.23 -12.48
CA ILE A 10 -4.20 -13.30 -12.45
C ILE A 10 -2.95 -13.96 -13.07
N GLU A 11 -2.62 -15.20 -12.67
CA GLU A 11 -1.46 -15.90 -13.20
C GLU A 11 -1.55 -16.12 -14.73
N ASN A 12 -2.74 -16.43 -15.23
CA ASN A 12 -2.96 -16.60 -16.67
C ASN A 12 -2.79 -15.28 -17.43
N LEU A 13 -3.34 -14.17 -16.91
CA LEU A 13 -3.17 -12.84 -17.50
C LEU A 13 -1.69 -12.42 -17.49
N VAL A 14 -0.94 -12.72 -16.44
CA VAL A 14 0.51 -12.48 -16.37
C VAL A 14 1.25 -13.26 -17.44
N LYS A 15 0.95 -14.56 -17.63
CA LYS A 15 1.57 -15.39 -18.67
C LYS A 15 1.29 -14.88 -20.09
N LEU A 16 0.11 -14.29 -20.33
CA LEU A 16 -0.21 -13.66 -21.60
C LEU A 16 0.54 -12.32 -21.77
N GLY A 17 0.56 -11.49 -20.72
CA GLY A 17 1.36 -10.25 -20.71
C GLY A 17 2.86 -10.49 -20.93
N GLN A 18 3.40 -11.61 -20.43
CA GLN A 18 4.77 -12.05 -20.70
C GLN A 18 5.07 -12.35 -22.18
N LYS A 19 4.04 -12.62 -22.97
CA LYS A 19 4.16 -12.82 -24.42
C LYS A 19 3.94 -11.52 -25.21
N GLY A 20 3.81 -10.39 -24.51
CA GLY A 20 3.56 -9.08 -25.11
C GLY A 20 2.08 -8.76 -25.35
N ASP A 21 1.14 -9.54 -24.80
CA ASP A 21 -0.29 -9.26 -24.89
C ASP A 21 -0.66 -8.06 -23.99
N ILE A 22 -0.82 -6.90 -24.63
CA ILE A 22 -1.14 -5.62 -23.98
C ILE A 22 -2.56 -5.66 -23.39
N ASP A 23 -3.51 -6.33 -24.04
CA ASP A 23 -4.90 -6.38 -23.58
C ASP A 23 -5.00 -7.19 -22.27
N SER A 24 -4.25 -8.29 -22.18
CA SER A 24 -4.15 -9.06 -20.95
C SER A 24 -3.50 -8.27 -19.81
N TYR A 25 -2.56 -7.38 -20.12
CA TYR A 25 -2.00 -6.48 -19.13
C TYR A 25 -2.96 -5.37 -18.70
N GLY A 26 -3.73 -4.81 -19.63
CA GLY A 26 -4.80 -3.86 -19.34
C GLY A 26 -5.81 -4.45 -18.35
N LYS A 27 -6.15 -5.73 -18.50
CA LYS A 27 -6.99 -6.45 -17.52
C LYS A 27 -6.31 -6.56 -16.16
N LEU A 28 -5.01 -6.82 -16.08
CA LEU A 28 -4.30 -6.82 -14.78
C LEU A 28 -4.36 -5.44 -14.11
N PHE A 29 -4.28 -4.36 -14.88
CA PHE A 29 -4.47 -3.00 -14.37
C PHE A 29 -5.87 -2.83 -13.79
N GLU A 30 -6.92 -3.10 -14.57
CA GLU A 30 -8.32 -2.96 -14.13
C GLU A 30 -8.64 -3.77 -12.85
N LEU A 31 -7.95 -4.89 -12.64
CA LEU A 31 -8.17 -5.77 -11.50
C LEU A 31 -7.48 -5.30 -10.23
N LEU A 32 -6.29 -4.72 -10.36
CA LEU A 32 -5.39 -4.51 -9.22
C LEU A 32 -5.15 -3.02 -8.94
N SER A 33 -5.49 -2.12 -9.86
CA SER A 33 -5.26 -0.67 -9.72
C SER A 33 -5.92 -0.11 -8.47
N ASP A 34 -7.17 -0.50 -8.20
CA ASP A 34 -7.94 0.02 -7.06
C ASP A 34 -7.32 -0.40 -5.72
N GLU A 35 -6.74 -1.60 -5.65
CA GLU A 35 -6.08 -2.08 -4.43
C GLU A 35 -4.77 -1.36 -4.18
N ILE A 36 -3.95 -1.19 -5.24
CA ILE A 36 -2.71 -0.43 -5.14
C ILE A 36 -3.01 1.04 -4.85
N PHE A 37 -4.07 1.60 -5.42
CA PHE A 37 -4.51 2.98 -5.17
C PHE A 37 -4.92 3.18 -3.71
N ARG A 38 -5.74 2.28 -3.14
CA ARG A 38 -6.10 2.34 -1.71
C ARG A 38 -4.87 2.28 -0.82
N TYR A 39 -3.94 1.38 -1.11
CA TYR A 39 -2.67 1.30 -0.39
C TYR A 39 -1.87 2.61 -0.47
N CYS A 40 -1.74 3.20 -1.66
CA CYS A 40 -1.03 4.48 -1.83
C CYS A 40 -1.75 5.63 -1.10
N MET A 41 -3.08 5.69 -1.15
CA MET A 41 -3.87 6.71 -0.47
C MET A 41 -3.71 6.67 1.05
N ILE A 42 -3.62 5.47 1.64
CA ILE A 42 -3.39 5.31 3.08
C ILE A 42 -1.98 5.80 3.47
N GLN A 43 -1.00 5.69 2.58
CA GLN A 43 0.39 6.06 2.87
C GLN A 43 0.69 7.54 2.59
N LEU A 44 0.11 8.11 1.52
CA LEU A 44 0.45 9.43 0.99
C LEU A 44 -0.57 10.51 1.36
N HIS A 45 -1.83 10.12 1.63
CA HIS A 45 -2.93 11.04 1.90
C HIS A 45 -3.16 12.11 0.82
N SER A 46 -2.81 11.80 -0.43
CA SER A 46 -2.90 12.71 -1.57
C SER A 46 -3.34 11.94 -2.80
N VAL A 47 -4.47 12.36 -3.41
CA VAL A 47 -4.99 11.71 -4.62
C VAL A 47 -4.00 11.83 -5.78
N PRO A 48 -3.49 13.03 -6.13
CA PRO A 48 -2.55 13.15 -7.25
C PRO A 48 -1.28 12.30 -7.07
N ASP A 49 -0.66 12.35 -5.88
CA ASP A 49 0.55 11.55 -5.62
C ASP A 49 0.25 10.05 -5.65
N SER A 50 -0.94 9.63 -5.22
CA SER A 50 -1.35 8.22 -5.25
C SER A 50 -1.60 7.73 -6.68
N GLU A 51 -2.26 8.53 -7.52
CA GLU A 51 -2.47 8.21 -8.94
C GLU A 51 -1.14 8.08 -9.68
N ASP A 52 -0.19 8.99 -9.42
CA ASP A 52 1.15 8.96 -10.00
C ASP A 52 1.91 7.70 -9.60
N ILE A 53 1.93 7.35 -8.30
CA ILE A 53 2.61 6.16 -7.81
C ILE A 53 1.96 4.88 -8.36
N VAL A 54 0.64 4.82 -8.50
CA VAL A 54 -0.06 3.70 -9.15
C VAL A 54 0.40 3.59 -10.61
N SER A 55 0.38 4.69 -11.36
CA SER A 55 0.82 4.71 -12.76
C SER A 55 2.26 4.20 -12.91
N GLU A 56 3.18 4.70 -12.09
CA GLU A 56 4.57 4.27 -12.08
C GLU A 56 4.75 2.82 -11.63
N THR A 57 3.94 2.34 -10.70
CA THR A 57 3.94 0.95 -10.25
C THR A 57 3.64 0.01 -11.42
N PHE A 58 2.58 0.28 -12.18
CA PHE A 58 2.20 -0.55 -13.33
C PHE A 58 3.15 -0.35 -14.53
N LYS A 59 3.72 0.83 -14.75
CA LYS A 59 4.77 1.00 -15.77
C LYS A 59 6.01 0.16 -15.45
N LYS A 60 6.47 0.20 -14.20
CA LYS A 60 7.60 -0.63 -13.73
C LYS A 60 7.25 -2.12 -13.81
N ALA A 61 6.05 -2.53 -13.38
CA ALA A 61 5.66 -3.93 -13.47
C ALA A 61 5.63 -4.45 -14.91
N TRP A 62 5.16 -3.63 -15.88
CA TRP A 62 5.18 -3.97 -17.30
C TRP A 62 6.60 -4.17 -17.83
N SER A 63 7.54 -3.29 -17.49
CA SER A 63 8.93 -3.41 -17.96
C SER A 63 9.64 -4.67 -17.44
N TYR A 64 9.21 -5.18 -16.27
CA TYR A 64 9.74 -6.41 -15.67
C TYR A 64 8.94 -7.66 -15.99
N ILE A 65 7.75 -7.56 -16.60
CA ILE A 65 6.81 -8.68 -16.72
C ILE A 65 7.45 -9.87 -17.44
N TYR A 66 8.21 -9.64 -18.51
CA TYR A 66 8.92 -10.66 -19.30
C TYR A 66 9.90 -11.51 -18.48
N LYS A 67 10.47 -10.95 -17.41
CA LYS A 67 11.44 -11.64 -16.52
C LYS A 67 10.82 -12.13 -15.22
N TYR A 68 9.54 -11.83 -15.00
CA TYR A 68 8.83 -12.18 -13.79
C TYR A 68 8.70 -13.71 -13.66
N LYS A 69 9.11 -14.27 -12.52
CA LYS A 69 9.08 -15.73 -12.25
C LYS A 69 8.48 -16.09 -10.88
N LYS A 70 7.94 -15.11 -10.15
CA LYS A 70 7.43 -15.34 -8.79
C LYS A 70 5.97 -15.81 -8.83
N ASP A 71 5.52 -16.41 -7.74
CA ASP A 71 4.19 -17.05 -7.63
C ASP A 71 3.08 -16.12 -7.09
N ASN A 72 3.33 -14.81 -7.06
CA ASN A 72 2.30 -13.84 -6.68
C ASN A 72 2.56 -12.44 -7.27
N PHE A 73 1.79 -12.10 -8.31
CA PHE A 73 1.92 -10.82 -9.00
C PHE A 73 1.36 -9.65 -8.19
N ARG A 74 0.30 -9.90 -7.41
CA ARG A 74 -0.28 -8.93 -6.48
C ARG A 74 0.76 -8.45 -5.46
N ALA A 75 1.43 -9.36 -4.78
CA ALA A 75 2.52 -9.04 -3.85
C ALA A 75 3.69 -8.33 -4.52
N PHE A 76 3.99 -8.66 -5.79
CA PHE A 76 5.00 -7.96 -6.56
C PHE A 76 4.63 -6.49 -6.84
N LEU A 77 3.37 -6.18 -7.13
CA LEU A 77 2.91 -4.81 -7.29
C LEU A 77 3.02 -4.01 -5.98
N TYR A 78 2.60 -4.57 -4.84
CA TYR A 78 2.76 -3.90 -3.54
C TYR A 78 4.24 -3.64 -3.20
N ALA A 79 5.15 -4.55 -3.55
CA ALA A 79 6.58 -4.35 -3.35
C ALA A 79 7.11 -3.17 -4.20
N ILE A 80 6.69 -3.06 -5.46
CA ILE A 80 7.05 -1.92 -6.32
C ILE A 80 6.48 -0.61 -5.74
N ALA A 81 5.19 -0.59 -5.42
CA ALA A 81 4.50 0.58 -4.89
C ALA A 81 5.14 1.06 -3.58
N ARG A 82 5.44 0.12 -2.67
CA ARG A 82 6.15 0.42 -1.41
C ARG A 82 7.50 1.09 -1.67
N ASN A 83 8.32 0.53 -2.56
CA ASN A 83 9.63 1.12 -2.87
C ASN A 83 9.48 2.53 -3.47
N LEU A 84 8.53 2.74 -4.38
CA LEU A 84 8.23 4.06 -4.94
C LEU A 84 7.80 5.08 -3.87
N ILE A 85 6.99 4.66 -2.89
CA ILE A 85 6.59 5.50 -1.76
C ILE A 85 7.79 5.84 -0.87
N TYR A 86 8.68 4.89 -0.62
CA TYR A 86 9.93 5.17 0.12
C TYR A 86 10.81 6.18 -0.61
N ASP A 87 11.01 5.99 -1.92
CA ASP A 87 11.77 6.92 -2.76
C ASP A 87 11.13 8.33 -2.73
N TYR A 88 9.81 8.41 -2.86
CA TYR A 88 9.05 9.67 -2.77
C TYR A 88 9.32 10.42 -1.45
N PHE A 89 9.30 9.72 -0.31
CA PHE A 89 9.58 10.34 0.98
C PHE A 89 11.06 10.65 1.19
N ASP A 90 11.99 9.85 0.65
CA ASP A 90 13.42 10.11 0.74
C ASP A 90 13.82 11.36 -0.07
N ASP A 91 13.26 11.52 -1.27
CA ASP A 91 13.50 12.69 -2.11
C ASP A 91 12.82 13.95 -1.56
N LYS A 92 11.64 13.81 -0.93
CA LYS A 92 11.04 14.90 -0.14
C LYS A 92 11.90 15.30 1.06
N LYS A 93 12.58 14.36 1.72
CA LYS A 93 13.54 14.73 2.77
C LYS A 93 14.71 15.50 2.17
N LYS A 94 15.31 15.05 1.06
CA LYS A 94 16.43 15.75 0.39
C LYS A 94 16.08 17.17 -0.04
N THR A 95 14.87 17.39 -0.55
CA THR A 95 14.36 18.73 -0.92
C THR A 95 14.00 19.60 0.29
N ASN A 96 13.65 19.01 1.43
CA ASN A 96 13.45 19.73 2.69
C ASN A 96 14.74 19.96 3.49
N ILE A 97 15.84 19.24 3.23
CA ILE A 97 17.14 19.46 3.89
C ILE A 97 17.77 20.81 3.48
N THR A 98 17.29 21.47 2.43
CA THR A 98 17.62 22.89 2.16
C THR A 98 16.89 23.89 3.07
N ASN A 99 15.96 23.44 3.92
CA ASN A 99 15.34 24.22 4.99
C ASN A 99 15.54 23.48 6.34
N ILE A 100 16.75 23.57 6.90
CA ILE A 100 17.03 23.15 8.27
C ILE A 100 16.38 24.17 9.22
N ASP A 101 15.15 23.87 9.65
CA ASP A 101 14.66 24.04 11.02
C ASP A 101 13.15 23.78 11.04
N THR A 102 12.74 22.52 11.20
CA THR A 102 11.50 22.14 11.91
C THR A 102 11.39 20.61 12.00
N PHE A 103 12.04 20.06 13.03
CA PHE A 103 11.66 18.77 13.60
C PHE A 103 10.56 19.01 14.64
N GLU A 104 9.45 19.64 14.24
CA GLU A 104 8.25 19.79 15.07
C GLU A 104 7.12 20.33 14.18
N LYS A 105 5.96 19.68 14.25
CA LYS A 105 4.72 19.95 13.50
C LYS A 105 4.73 19.46 12.05
N PHE A 106 4.36 18.18 11.87
CA PHE A 106 3.45 17.87 10.77
C PHE A 106 2.11 18.53 11.12
N ASP A 107 2.03 19.82 10.78
CA ASP A 107 0.83 20.61 10.87
C ASP A 107 -0.21 20.00 9.94
N LYS A 108 -1.45 20.15 10.36
CA LYS A 108 -2.65 19.64 9.70
C LYS A 108 -2.62 20.07 8.23
N HIS A 109 -2.35 19.13 7.33
CA HIS A 109 -2.79 19.31 5.96
C HIS A 109 -4.31 19.21 5.99
N ASP A 110 -4.94 20.39 6.04
CA ASP A 110 -6.35 20.65 5.80
C ASP A 110 -6.63 20.37 4.31
N GLY A 111 -6.47 19.11 3.94
CA GLY A 111 -6.96 18.54 2.72
C GLY A 111 -8.02 17.55 3.14
N LYS A 112 -9.22 18.05 3.46
CA LYS A 112 -10.42 17.22 3.48
C LYS A 112 -10.51 16.55 2.11
N SER A 113 -9.98 15.34 2.02
CA SER A 113 -10.21 14.50 0.87
C SER A 113 -11.70 14.18 0.92
N GLU A 114 -12.48 14.86 0.08
CA GLU A 114 -13.93 14.67 -0.06
C GLU A 114 -14.32 13.23 -0.42
N ILE A 115 -13.34 12.35 -0.68
CA ILE A 115 -13.51 10.92 -0.92
C ILE A 115 -13.37 10.10 0.38
N LEU A 116 -12.50 10.50 1.32
CA LEU A 116 -12.48 9.93 2.68
C LEU A 116 -13.78 10.28 3.44
N ASP A 117 -14.33 11.46 3.18
CA ASP A 117 -15.63 11.91 3.71
C ASP A 117 -16.82 11.11 3.13
N LYS A 118 -16.67 10.48 1.96
CA LYS A 118 -17.73 9.64 1.36
C LYS A 118 -17.73 8.20 1.87
N VAL A 119 -16.65 7.75 2.51
CA VAL A 119 -16.54 6.36 3.02
C VAL A 119 -16.93 6.25 4.50
N THR A 120 -17.12 7.35 5.24
CA THR A 120 -17.28 7.23 6.69
C THR A 120 -18.23 8.26 7.29
N LYS A 121 -19.51 7.90 7.37
CA LYS A 121 -20.44 8.42 8.41
C LYS A 121 -20.37 7.58 9.70
N ASP A 122 -19.33 6.78 9.85
CA ASP A 122 -19.16 5.84 10.95
C ASP A 122 -17.93 6.25 11.77
N ASP A 123 -18.20 6.83 12.94
CA ASP A 123 -17.18 7.32 13.88
C ASP A 123 -16.13 6.25 14.22
N GLU A 124 -16.49 4.95 14.15
CA GLU A 124 -15.58 3.85 14.45
C GLU A 124 -14.49 3.67 13.38
N CYS A 125 -14.86 3.79 12.10
CA CYS A 125 -13.91 3.65 11.00
C CYS A 125 -12.95 4.85 10.93
N GLN A 126 -13.42 6.07 11.24
CA GLN A 126 -12.54 7.23 11.36
C GLN A 126 -11.53 7.05 12.50
N LYS A 127 -11.99 6.62 13.68
CA LYS A 127 -11.12 6.31 14.82
C LYS A 127 -10.07 5.24 14.50
N LEU A 128 -10.46 4.20 13.74
CA LEU A 128 -9.53 3.17 13.29
C LEU A 128 -8.43 3.74 12.37
N HIS A 129 -8.80 4.57 11.40
CA HIS A 129 -7.83 5.23 10.52
C HIS A 129 -6.85 6.11 11.29
N GLU A 130 -7.35 6.95 12.19
CA GLU A 130 -6.51 7.81 13.03
C GLU A 130 -5.57 7.00 13.94
N ALA A 131 -6.06 5.88 14.49
CA ALA A 131 -5.23 4.99 15.31
C ALA A 131 -4.14 4.28 14.50
N ILE A 132 -4.43 3.86 13.28
CA ILE A 132 -3.44 3.28 12.36
C ILE A 132 -2.40 4.33 11.97
N ALA A 133 -2.79 5.57 11.74
CA ALA A 133 -1.89 6.67 11.38
C ALA A 133 -0.83 6.93 12.47
N GLN A 134 -1.17 6.70 13.74
CA GLN A 134 -0.29 6.85 14.91
C GLN A 134 0.68 5.67 15.13
N LEU A 135 0.52 4.56 14.41
CA LEU A 135 1.44 3.44 14.54
C LEU A 135 2.84 3.79 13.99
N PRO A 136 3.92 3.23 14.58
CA PRO A 136 5.23 3.23 13.94
C PRO A 136 5.14 2.65 12.52
N GLN A 137 5.94 3.15 11.58
CA GLN A 137 5.83 2.80 10.16
C GLN A 137 5.84 1.29 9.90
N ASP A 138 6.77 0.56 10.52
CA ASP A 138 6.86 -0.91 10.41
C ASP A 138 5.58 -1.63 10.87
N TYR A 139 4.88 -1.08 11.86
CA TYR A 139 3.64 -1.66 12.38
C TYR A 139 2.47 -1.29 11.47
N LYS A 140 2.43 -0.04 11.01
CA LYS A 140 1.44 0.47 10.07
C LYS A 140 1.43 -0.36 8.78
N GLU A 141 2.59 -0.58 8.17
CA GLU A 141 2.72 -1.38 6.94
C GLU A 141 2.20 -2.80 7.11
N ILE A 142 2.57 -3.46 8.20
CA ILE A 142 2.09 -4.82 8.48
C ILE A 142 0.59 -4.83 8.71
N VAL A 143 0.03 -3.84 9.41
CA VAL A 143 -1.41 -3.76 9.64
C VAL A 143 -2.17 -3.61 8.31
N ILE A 144 -1.73 -2.69 7.46
CA ILE A 144 -2.36 -2.42 6.17
C ILE A 144 -2.25 -3.67 5.27
N LEU A 145 -1.04 -4.16 5.04
CA LEU A 145 -0.82 -5.28 4.11
C LEU A 145 -1.49 -6.57 4.61
N ARG A 146 -1.46 -6.86 5.93
CA ARG A 146 -2.01 -8.11 6.46
C ARG A 146 -3.53 -8.08 6.61
N PHE A 147 -4.10 -6.97 7.11
CA PHE A 147 -5.50 -6.95 7.55
C PHE A 147 -6.42 -6.11 6.66
N ILE A 148 -5.88 -5.09 5.96
CA ILE A 148 -6.69 -4.28 5.03
C ILE A 148 -6.63 -4.89 3.63
N GLU A 149 -5.44 -5.22 3.15
CA GLU A 149 -5.24 -5.83 1.82
C GLU A 149 -5.36 -7.36 1.83
N ASP A 150 -5.54 -7.95 3.02
CA ASP A 150 -5.65 -9.39 3.29
C ASP A 150 -4.55 -10.25 2.63
N LEU A 151 -3.31 -9.78 2.67
CA LEU A 151 -2.17 -10.53 2.14
C LEU A 151 -1.68 -11.56 3.16
N PRO A 152 -1.33 -12.79 2.76
CA PRO A 152 -0.76 -13.78 3.66
C PRO A 152 0.62 -13.35 4.15
N VAL A 153 1.02 -13.84 5.33
CA VAL A 153 2.29 -13.50 6.00
C VAL A 153 3.50 -13.65 5.08
N GLN A 154 3.52 -14.69 4.25
CA GLN A 154 4.60 -14.97 3.31
C GLN A 154 4.74 -13.87 2.25
N GLU A 155 3.64 -13.29 1.79
CA GLU A 155 3.65 -12.22 0.81
C GLU A 155 4.05 -10.89 1.43
N VAL A 156 3.52 -10.60 2.62
CA VAL A 156 3.93 -9.42 3.41
C VAL A 156 5.44 -9.45 3.66
N ALA A 157 5.98 -10.61 4.03
CA ALA A 157 7.42 -10.82 4.23
C ALA A 157 8.25 -10.44 2.99
N VAL A 158 7.79 -10.84 1.80
CA VAL A 158 8.44 -10.49 0.53
C VAL A 158 8.33 -8.99 0.23
N ILE A 159 7.19 -8.37 0.52
CA ILE A 159 6.94 -6.94 0.25
C ILE A 159 7.83 -6.05 1.13
N ILE A 160 7.94 -6.36 2.42
CA ILE A 160 8.67 -5.54 3.39
C ILE A 160 10.13 -5.97 3.59
N ASP A 161 10.59 -6.95 2.81
CA ASP A 161 11.94 -7.54 2.87
C ASP A 161 12.33 -8.04 4.27
N LYS A 162 11.47 -8.85 4.88
CA LYS A 162 11.69 -9.48 6.20
C LYS A 162 11.37 -10.97 6.18
N SER A 163 11.79 -11.71 7.20
CA SER A 163 11.39 -13.12 7.34
C SER A 163 9.91 -13.26 7.74
N PRO A 164 9.22 -14.34 7.35
CA PRO A 164 7.86 -14.63 7.82
C PRO A 164 7.76 -14.66 9.35
N GLU A 165 8.80 -15.13 10.04
CA GLU A 165 8.88 -15.15 11.50
C GLU A 165 8.89 -13.73 12.07
N SER A 166 9.68 -12.83 11.47
CA SER A 166 9.72 -11.41 11.85
C SER A 166 8.37 -10.73 11.62
N VAL A 167 7.68 -11.03 10.51
CA VAL A 167 6.32 -10.54 10.25
C VAL A 167 5.35 -11.02 11.33
N ARG A 168 5.39 -12.31 11.73
CA ARG A 168 4.50 -12.85 12.77
C ARG A 168 4.72 -12.21 14.14
N VAL A 169 5.96 -11.93 14.50
CA VAL A 169 6.27 -11.24 15.76
C VAL A 169 5.82 -9.79 15.69
N THR A 170 6.11 -9.11 14.59
CA THR A 170 5.80 -7.69 14.43
C THR A 170 4.29 -7.44 14.33
N GLN A 171 3.53 -8.29 13.62
CA GLN A 171 2.06 -8.16 13.58
C GLN A 171 1.44 -8.26 14.97
N HIS A 172 1.96 -9.15 15.84
CA HIS A 172 1.42 -9.32 17.18
C HIS A 172 1.63 -8.04 18.00
N ARG A 173 2.83 -7.44 17.89
CA ARG A 173 3.15 -6.16 18.54
C ARG A 173 2.34 -5.01 17.95
N ALA A 174 2.15 -4.98 16.63
CA ALA A 174 1.38 -3.96 15.95
C ALA A 174 -0.09 -3.95 16.40
N ILE A 175 -0.74 -5.12 16.47
CA ILE A 175 -2.12 -5.26 16.97
C ILE A 175 -2.21 -4.85 18.43
N ALA A 176 -1.25 -5.28 19.28
CA ALA A 176 -1.24 -4.88 20.68
C ALA A 176 -1.14 -3.36 20.84
N LYS A 177 -0.28 -2.71 20.06
CA LYS A 177 -0.14 -1.25 20.06
C LYS A 177 -1.38 -0.55 19.53
N LEU A 178 -1.99 -1.05 18.45
CA LEU A 178 -3.22 -0.50 17.88
C LEU A 178 -4.37 -0.56 18.89
N LYS A 179 -4.51 -1.68 19.61
CA LYS A 179 -5.49 -1.81 20.71
C LYS A 179 -5.24 -0.80 21.83
N GLN A 180 -3.98 -0.55 22.19
CA GLN A 180 -3.66 0.47 23.20
C GLN A 180 -4.07 1.88 22.75
N ILE A 181 -3.80 2.23 21.48
CA ILE A 181 -4.18 3.55 20.92
C ILE A 181 -5.71 3.71 20.93
N LEU A 182 -6.43 2.69 20.46
CA LEU A 182 -7.90 2.71 20.43
C LEU A 182 -8.54 2.78 21.84
N ASN A 183 -7.95 2.11 22.83
CA ASN A 183 -8.46 2.13 24.21
C ASN A 183 -8.15 3.44 24.95
N ASN A 184 -7.05 4.10 24.63
CA ASN A 184 -6.67 5.38 25.24
C ASN A 184 -7.40 6.59 24.63
N GLY A 185 -8.12 6.41 23.52
CA GLY A 185 -8.99 7.42 22.91
C GLY A 185 -10.45 7.38 23.38
N ARG A 186 -10.74 6.67 24.49
CA ARG A 186 -12.03 6.66 25.17
C ARG A 186 -12.04 7.59 26.38
#